data_AF-A0A353V6K4-F1
#
_entry.id   AF-A0A353V6K4-F1
#
_cell.length_a   1.000
_cell.length_b   1.000
_cell.length_c   1.000
_cell.angle_alpha   90.00
_cell.angle_beta   90.00
_cell.angle_gamma   90.00
#
_symmetry.space_group_name_H-M   'P 1'
#
loop_
_entity.id
_entity.type
_entity.pdbx_description
1 polymer ?
#
loop_
_entity_poly.entity_id
_entity_poly.type
_entity_poly.pdbx_seq_one_letter_code
_entity_poly.pdbx_strand_id
1 'polypeptide(L)'
;PWVNGFIVKEASPIASNFRASTTLDDYLKAHGIVGLQGIDTRALTRHLRDHGAQDGSIASVETDPARLLERVRALPGLVGRDLVAEVTTGAPFAWPEGGWALGRGWVAPPPPRFRVVAYDCGVKWNILRQLRMAGCEVT
;
A
#
# COMPACT_ATOMS: atom_id res chain seq x y z
N PRO A 1 -4.39 1.51 4.35
CA PRO A 1 -3.12 1.54 3.59
C PRO A 1 -2.01 0.89 4.43
N TRP A 2 -1.07 0.19 3.81
CA TRP A 2 -0.01 -0.57 4.50
C TRP A 2 1.34 0.17 4.56
N VAL A 3 1.44 1.36 3.98
CA VAL A 3 2.69 2.15 4.03
C VAL A 3 2.86 2.78 5.42
N ASN A 4 4.08 2.74 5.96
CA ASN A 4 4.41 3.36 7.25
C ASN A 4 4.54 4.89 7.16
N GLY A 5 4.81 5.41 5.96
CA GLY A 5 4.94 6.83 5.68
C GLY A 5 4.91 7.09 4.19
N PHE A 6 4.64 8.34 3.80
CA PHE A 6 4.50 8.72 2.41
C PHE A 6 5.35 9.96 2.09
N ILE A 7 6.30 9.83 1.16
CA ILE A 7 7.22 10.90 0.77
C ILE A 7 6.96 11.26 -0.68
N VAL A 8 6.74 12.55 -0.96
CA VAL A 8 6.48 13.07 -2.30
C VAL A 8 7.25 14.37 -2.54
N LYS A 9 7.47 14.73 -3.81
CA LYS A 9 8.09 16.03 -4.13
C LYS A 9 7.14 17.18 -3.79
N GLU A 10 5.91 17.08 -4.27
CA GLU A 10 4.87 18.08 -4.13
C GLU A 10 3.51 17.38 -4.11
N ALA A 11 2.68 17.71 -3.12
CA ALA A 11 1.31 17.22 -3.03
C ALA A 11 0.34 18.32 -3.45
N SER A 12 -0.56 18.01 -4.40
CA SER A 12 -1.63 18.94 -4.76
C SER A 12 -2.60 19.11 -3.58
N PRO A 13 -2.93 20.34 -3.16
CA PRO A 13 -3.93 20.58 -2.12
C PRO A 13 -5.36 20.30 -2.62
N ILE A 14 -5.55 20.19 -3.94
CA ILE A 14 -6.85 19.97 -4.57
C ILE A 14 -6.85 18.60 -5.26
N ALA A 15 -7.90 17.82 -5.02
CA ALA A 15 -8.20 16.63 -5.79
C ALA A 15 -9.17 16.97 -6.93
N SER A 16 -8.67 17.03 -8.17
CA SER A 16 -9.48 17.36 -9.35
C SER A 16 -9.61 16.16 -10.28
N ASN A 17 -10.56 15.28 -9.96
CA ASN A 17 -10.93 14.14 -10.79
C ASN A 17 -12.39 13.76 -10.49
N PHE A 18 -13.17 13.38 -11.51
CA PHE A 18 -14.58 12.98 -11.31
C PHE A 18 -14.76 11.75 -10.39
N ARG A 19 -13.69 10.97 -10.16
CA ARG A 19 -13.67 9.83 -9.23
C ARG A 19 -13.13 10.18 -7.85
N ALA A 20 -12.66 11.41 -7.64
CA ALA A 20 -12.10 11.81 -6.36
C ALA A 20 -13.20 11.85 -5.31
N SER A 21 -12.94 11.23 -4.15
CA SER A 21 -13.82 11.29 -2.99
C SER A 21 -13.21 12.09 -1.83
N THR A 22 -11.90 12.31 -1.84
CA THR A 22 -11.14 13.02 -0.80
C THR A 22 -9.78 13.46 -1.35
N THR A 23 -9.08 14.35 -0.64
CA THR A 23 -7.71 14.73 -0.96
C THR A 23 -6.70 13.68 -0.48
N LEU A 24 -5.47 13.70 -1.01
CA LEU A 24 -4.41 12.80 -0.54
C LEU A 24 -4.06 13.07 0.93
N ASP A 25 -4.00 14.35 1.32
CA ASP A 25 -3.68 14.76 2.70
C ASP A 25 -4.73 14.27 3.70
N ASP A 26 -6.02 14.48 3.40
CA ASP A 26 -7.12 13.97 4.23
C ASP A 26 -7.11 12.45 4.33
N TYR A 27 -6.83 11.76 3.23
CA TYR A 27 -6.72 10.30 3.21
C TYR A 27 -5.59 9.79 4.12
N LEU A 28 -4.42 10.41 4.08
CA LEU A 28 -3.29 10.02 4.94
C LEU A 28 -3.59 10.30 6.42
N LYS A 29 -4.16 11.47 6.74
CA LYS A 29 -4.59 11.83 8.11
C LYS A 29 -5.61 10.86 8.67
N ALA A 30 -6.63 10.52 7.89
CA ALA A 30 -7.69 9.57 8.30
C ALA A 30 -7.15 8.17 8.63
N HIS A 31 -5.99 7.79 8.07
CA HIS A 31 -5.34 6.51 8.34
C HIS A 31 -4.13 6.61 9.28
N GLY A 32 -3.86 7.78 9.86
CA GLY A 32 -2.74 7.99 10.77
C GLY A 32 -1.36 7.84 10.12
N ILE A 33 -1.25 8.11 8.80
CA ILE A 33 0.00 7.96 8.04
C ILE A 33 0.74 9.28 7.97
N VAL A 34 2.02 9.27 8.35
CA VAL A 34 2.89 10.45 8.28
C VAL A 34 3.27 10.74 6.83
N GLY A 35 3.04 11.97 6.38
CA GLY A 35 3.41 12.46 5.06
C GLY A 35 4.56 13.47 5.11
N LEU A 36 5.42 13.48 4.08
CA LEU A 36 6.48 14.47 3.88
C LEU A 36 6.50 14.95 2.43
N GLN A 37 6.50 16.27 2.23
CA GLN A 37 6.65 16.88 0.92
C GLN A 37 7.72 17.97 0.89
N GLY A 38 8.09 18.45 -0.29
CA GLY A 38 9.06 19.53 -0.48
C GLY A 38 10.51 19.07 -0.62
N ILE A 39 10.80 17.79 -0.35
CA ILE A 39 12.17 17.26 -0.44
C ILE A 39 12.57 16.94 -1.88
N ASP A 40 13.88 16.82 -2.13
CA ASP A 40 14.38 16.27 -3.39
C ASP A 40 14.26 14.74 -3.41
N THR A 41 13.10 14.24 -3.84
CA THR A 41 12.86 12.81 -4.00
C THR A 41 13.75 12.16 -5.07
N ARG A 42 14.29 12.94 -6.02
CA ARG A 42 15.25 12.44 -7.03
C ARG A 42 16.61 12.19 -6.38
N ALA A 43 17.09 13.11 -5.53
CA ALA A 43 18.30 12.90 -4.74
C ALA A 43 18.15 11.68 -3.83
N LEU A 44 17.01 11.55 -3.13
CA LEU A 44 16.72 10.38 -2.29
C LEU A 44 16.71 9.08 -3.11
N THR A 45 16.04 9.05 -4.25
CA THR A 45 15.99 7.87 -5.14
C THR A 45 17.38 7.49 -5.67
N ARG A 46 18.22 8.48 -6.00
CA ARG A 46 19.62 8.23 -6.40
C ARG A 46 20.41 7.63 -5.24
N HIS A 47 20.27 8.21 -4.04
CA HIS A 47 20.96 7.71 -2.85
C HIS A 47 20.63 6.23 -2.57
N LEU A 48 19.34 5.87 -2.57
CA LEU A 48 18.89 4.48 -2.35
C LEU A 48 19.32 3.51 -3.47
N ARG A 49 19.44 3.99 -4.70
CA ARG A 49 19.95 3.18 -5.82
C ARG A 49 21.44 2.89 -5.69
N ASP A 50 22.21 3.89 -5.28
CA ASP A 50 23.67 3.80 -5.20
C ASP A 50 24.11 3.07 -3.92
N HIS A 51 23.32 3.11 -2.84
CA HIS A 51 23.68 2.59 -1.51
C HIS A 51 22.76 1.47 -1.00
N GLY A 52 21.76 1.06 -1.79
CA GLY A 52 20.77 0.06 -1.40
C GLY A 52 19.62 0.62 -0.55
N ALA A 53 18.67 -0.26 -0.24
CA ALA A 53 17.55 0.06 0.65
C ALA A 53 18.05 0.36 2.07
N GLN A 54 17.49 1.40 2.69
CA GLN A 54 17.85 1.84 4.04
C GLN A 54 16.58 2.02 4.85
N ASP A 55 16.65 1.65 6.13
CA ASP A 55 15.61 2.02 7.09
C ASP A 55 15.61 3.54 7.29
N GLY A 56 14.42 4.11 7.48
CA GLY A 56 14.25 5.55 7.61
C GLY A 56 13.11 5.89 8.56
N SER A 57 13.14 7.12 9.06
CA SER A 57 12.10 7.66 9.95
C SER A 57 11.65 9.03 9.45
N ILE A 58 10.35 9.29 9.54
CA ILE A 58 9.75 10.61 9.31
C ILE A 58 9.24 11.11 10.65
N ALA A 59 9.65 12.30 11.07
CA ALA A 59 9.24 12.91 12.32
C ALA A 59 8.88 14.38 12.14
N SER A 60 7.80 14.80 12.79
CA SER A 60 7.35 16.20 12.85
C SER A 60 7.54 16.84 14.22
N VAL A 61 7.84 16.05 15.26
CA VAL A 61 7.96 16.50 16.66
C VAL A 61 9.38 16.35 17.19
N GLU A 62 10.00 15.19 17.00
CA GLU A 62 11.40 14.98 17.36
C GLU A 62 12.29 15.63 16.31
N THR A 63 13.12 16.59 16.74
CA THR A 63 14.01 17.36 15.86
C THR A 63 15.47 16.99 16.03
N ASP A 64 15.82 16.18 17.04
CA ASP A 64 17.18 15.69 17.25
C ASP A 64 17.49 14.53 16.28
N PRO A 65 18.39 14.72 15.29
CA PRO A 65 18.74 13.67 14.34
C PRO A 65 19.41 12.46 15.00
N ALA A 66 20.13 12.65 16.11
CA ALA A 66 20.80 11.55 16.80
C ALA A 66 19.78 10.57 17.40
N ARG A 67 18.74 11.10 18.06
CA ARG A 67 17.65 10.28 18.63
C ARG A 67 16.83 9.59 17.55
N LEU A 68 16.60 10.24 16.42
CA LEU A 68 15.94 9.61 15.27
C LEU A 68 16.78 8.47 14.69
N LEU A 69 18.08 8.68 14.55
CA LEU A 69 19.01 7.66 14.05
C LEU A 69 19.11 6.45 14.99
N GLU A 70 19.12 6.68 16.30
CA GLU A 70 19.05 5.60 17.29
C GLU A 70 17.79 4.74 17.12
N ARG A 71 16.63 5.38 16.94
CA ARG A 71 15.36 4.66 16.69
C ARG A 71 15.40 3.86 15.40
N VAL A 72 15.91 4.44 14.32
CA VAL A 72 16.04 3.75 13.02
C VAL A 72 16.94 2.52 13.15
N ARG A 73 18.09 2.65 13.83
CA ARG A 73 19.03 1.54 14.05
C ARG A 73 18.48 0.45 14.97
N ALA A 74 17.54 0.79 15.84
CA ALA A 74 16.87 -0.15 16.73
C ALA A 74 15.71 -0.90 16.04
N LEU A 75 15.34 -0.53 14.80
CA LEU A 75 14.28 -1.23 14.08
C LEU A 75 14.70 -2.68 13.77
N PRO A 76 13.80 -3.65 13.95
CA PRO A 76 14.04 -4.98 13.43
C PRO A 76 14.08 -4.89 11.90
N GLY A 77 15.17 -5.38 11.30
CA GLY A 77 15.28 -5.45 9.84
C GLY A 77 14.18 -6.31 9.22
N LEU A 78 13.94 -6.15 7.91
CA LEU A 78 12.94 -6.95 7.20
C LEU A 78 13.34 -8.43 7.08
N VAL A 79 14.63 -8.74 7.04
CA VAL A 79 15.12 -10.11 6.86
C VAL A 79 14.79 -10.94 8.10
N GLY A 80 13.99 -11.99 7.91
CA GLY A 80 13.57 -12.90 8.98
C GLY A 80 12.29 -12.51 9.71
N ARG A 81 11.64 -11.39 9.33
CA ARG A 81 10.34 -11.00 9.87
C ARG A 81 9.20 -11.63 9.07
N ASP A 82 8.29 -12.32 9.74
CA ASP A 82 7.07 -12.83 9.13
C ASP A 82 6.01 -11.73 9.04
N LEU A 83 6.09 -10.94 7.96
CA LEU A 83 5.09 -9.92 7.65
C LEU A 83 3.78 -10.53 7.12
N VAL A 84 3.78 -11.80 6.69
CA VAL A 84 2.58 -12.46 6.17
C VAL A 84 1.57 -12.66 7.29
N ALA A 85 2.04 -13.10 8.47
CA ALA A 85 1.20 -13.24 9.65
C ALA A 85 0.49 -11.94 10.06
N GLU A 86 1.06 -10.76 9.75
CA GLU A 86 0.49 -9.46 10.08
C GLU A 86 -0.61 -9.00 9.09
N VAL A 87 -0.64 -9.56 7.88
CA VAL A 87 -1.50 -9.07 6.78
C VAL A 87 -2.51 -10.10 6.27
N THR A 88 -2.31 -11.39 6.55
CA THR A 88 -3.21 -12.46 6.11
C THR A 88 -4.60 -12.34 6.74
N THR A 89 -5.63 -12.79 6.02
CA THR A 89 -6.97 -13.00 6.58
C THR A 89 -6.96 -14.00 7.74
N GLY A 90 -7.85 -13.78 8.72
CA GLY A 90 -8.03 -14.68 9.87
C GLY A 90 -8.87 -15.92 9.59
N ALA A 91 -9.64 -15.93 8.49
CA ALA A 91 -10.43 -17.08 8.04
C ALA A 91 -10.52 -17.13 6.50
N PRO A 92 -10.65 -18.33 5.90
CA PRO A 92 -10.90 -18.45 4.46
C PRO A 92 -12.21 -17.78 4.05
N PHE A 93 -12.24 -17.18 2.86
CA PHE A 93 -13.44 -16.51 2.35
C PHE A 93 -13.50 -16.58 0.82
N ALA A 94 -14.71 -16.68 0.27
CA ALA A 94 -14.89 -16.62 -1.17
C ALA A 94 -14.81 -15.16 -1.66
N TRP A 95 -14.07 -14.91 -2.73
CA TRP A 95 -13.97 -13.56 -3.30
C TRP A 95 -15.15 -13.27 -4.25
N PRO A 96 -16.02 -12.27 -3.97
CA PRO A 96 -17.25 -12.10 -4.73
C PRO A 96 -17.11 -11.20 -5.96
N GLU A 97 -16.19 -10.22 -5.93
CA GLU A 97 -16.15 -9.13 -6.90
C GLU A 97 -15.39 -9.46 -8.20
N GLY A 98 -15.89 -8.95 -9.34
CA GLY A 98 -15.17 -8.92 -10.61
C GLY A 98 -14.33 -7.64 -10.80
N GLY A 99 -13.94 -7.37 -12.04
CA GLY A 99 -13.11 -6.21 -12.39
C GLY A 99 -13.84 -4.86 -12.33
N TRP A 100 -13.10 -3.75 -12.42
CA TRP A 100 -13.68 -2.41 -12.54
C TRP A 100 -13.76 -1.99 -14.01
N ALA A 101 -14.86 -1.36 -14.41
CA ALA A 101 -15.05 -0.77 -15.72
C ALA A 101 -15.51 0.70 -15.62
N LEU A 102 -14.92 1.56 -16.46
CA LEU A 102 -15.27 2.98 -16.53
C LEU A 102 -16.77 3.15 -16.82
N GLY A 103 -17.42 4.04 -16.05
CA GLY A 103 -18.85 4.31 -16.17
C GLY A 103 -19.78 3.23 -15.59
N ARG A 104 -19.24 2.06 -15.20
CA ARG A 104 -20.05 0.96 -14.63
C ARG A 104 -19.64 0.55 -13.22
N GLY A 105 -18.44 0.91 -12.76
CA GLY A 105 -17.94 0.49 -11.46
C GLY A 105 -17.47 -0.97 -11.50
N TRP A 106 -17.64 -1.68 -10.38
CA TRP A 106 -17.32 -3.11 -10.29
C TRP A 106 -18.35 -3.94 -11.06
N VAL A 107 -17.90 -4.76 -12.00
CA VAL A 107 -18.76 -5.59 -12.84
C VAL A 107 -18.85 -7.02 -12.31
N ALA A 108 -19.98 -7.67 -12.55
CA ALA A 108 -20.14 -9.08 -12.21
C ALA A 108 -19.16 -9.95 -13.01
N PRO A 109 -18.50 -10.93 -12.37
CA PRO A 109 -17.65 -11.88 -13.09
C PRO A 109 -18.48 -12.84 -13.94
N PRO A 110 -17.89 -13.46 -14.98
CA PRO A 110 -18.55 -14.51 -15.75
C PRO A 110 -18.85 -15.74 -14.88
N PRO A 111 -19.72 -16.65 -15.34
CA PRO A 111 -19.95 -17.93 -14.67
C PRO A 111 -18.63 -18.69 -14.43
N PRO A 112 -18.44 -19.26 -13.23
CA PRO A 112 -17.20 -19.95 -12.90
C PRO A 112 -17.05 -21.23 -13.73
N ARG A 113 -15.81 -21.47 -14.17
CA ARG A 113 -15.37 -22.64 -14.94
C ARG A 113 -14.29 -23.44 -14.20
N PHE A 114 -13.59 -22.79 -13.27
CA PHE A 114 -12.47 -23.34 -12.51
C PHE A 114 -12.65 -23.03 -11.03
N ARG A 115 -12.09 -23.87 -10.17
CA ARG A 115 -11.99 -23.61 -8.73
C ARG A 115 -10.52 -23.45 -8.35
N VAL A 116 -10.20 -22.34 -7.72
CA VAL A 116 -8.83 -21.93 -7.35
C VAL A 116 -8.81 -21.60 -5.87
N VAL A 117 -7.79 -22.10 -5.16
CA VAL A 117 -7.48 -21.69 -3.80
C VAL A 117 -6.34 -20.68 -3.86
N ALA A 118 -6.52 -19.51 -3.25
CA ALA A 118 -5.52 -18.45 -3.20
C ALA A 118 -4.98 -18.31 -1.77
N TYR A 119 -3.69 -18.54 -1.57
CA TYR A 119 -3.04 -18.24 -0.30
C TYR A 119 -2.85 -16.73 -0.15
N ASP A 120 -3.39 -16.19 0.95
CA ASP A 120 -3.28 -14.78 1.28
C ASP A 120 -1.96 -14.47 2.00
N CYS A 121 -0.95 -14.12 1.21
CA CYS A 121 0.32 -13.59 1.73
C CYS A 121 0.35 -12.05 1.70
N GLY A 122 -0.80 -11.39 1.90
CA GLY A 122 -0.98 -9.96 1.61
C GLY A 122 -1.46 -9.74 0.18
N VAL A 123 -2.41 -10.56 -0.27
CA VAL A 123 -2.88 -10.56 -1.66
C VAL A 123 -3.58 -9.25 -2.00
N LYS A 124 -3.21 -8.67 -3.15
CA LYS A 124 -3.92 -7.50 -3.66
C LYS A 124 -5.26 -7.92 -4.23
N TRP A 125 -6.34 -7.28 -3.81
CA TRP A 125 -7.70 -7.56 -4.28
C TRP A 125 -7.85 -7.58 -5.80
N ASN A 126 -7.07 -6.78 -6.55
CA ASN A 126 -7.13 -6.82 -8.00
C ASN A 126 -6.68 -8.17 -8.60
N ILE A 127 -5.79 -8.92 -7.94
CA ILE A 127 -5.41 -10.28 -8.37
C ILE A 127 -6.64 -11.19 -8.31
N LEU A 128 -7.37 -11.16 -7.20
CA LEU A 128 -8.59 -11.94 -7.00
C LEU A 128 -9.67 -11.56 -8.02
N ARG A 129 -9.85 -10.26 -8.27
CA ARG A 129 -10.76 -9.75 -9.31
C ARG A 129 -10.39 -10.27 -10.71
N GLN A 130 -9.11 -10.28 -11.09
CA GLN A 130 -8.68 -10.82 -12.38
C GLN A 130 -8.93 -12.33 -12.48
N LEU A 131 -8.69 -13.09 -11.41
CA LEU A 131 -9.04 -14.52 -11.36
C LEU A 131 -10.54 -14.76 -11.55
N ARG A 132 -11.39 -13.97 -10.88
CA ARG A 132 -12.84 -14.02 -11.09
C ARG A 132 -13.21 -13.69 -12.54
N MET A 133 -12.60 -12.66 -13.12
CA MET A 133 -12.83 -12.29 -14.54
C MET A 133 -12.37 -13.37 -15.53
N ALA A 134 -11.40 -14.19 -15.17
CA ALA A 134 -10.99 -15.37 -15.93
C ALA A 134 -11.91 -16.59 -15.74
N GLY A 135 -12.99 -16.47 -14.94
CA GLY A 135 -13.92 -17.56 -14.65
C GLY A 135 -13.45 -18.49 -13.53
N CYS A 136 -12.56 -18.05 -12.64
CA CYS A 136 -12.21 -18.81 -11.45
C CYS A 136 -13.18 -18.50 -10.32
N GLU A 137 -13.71 -19.50 -9.64
CA GLU A 137 -14.19 -19.38 -8.26
C GLU A 137 -12.97 -19.41 -7.33
N VAL A 138 -12.81 -18.35 -6.54
CA VAL A 138 -11.62 -18.17 -5.68
C VAL A 138 -12.03 -18.27 -4.22
N THR A 139 -11.35 -19.14 -3.48
CA THR A 139 -11.43 -19.28 -2.01
C THR A 139 -10.08 -19.03 -1.39
#